data_AF-A0A1E1WMS3-F1
#
_entry.id   AF-A0A1E1WMS3-F1
#
_cell.length_a   1.000
_cell.length_b   1.000
_cell.length_c   1.000
_cell.angle_alpha   90.00
_cell.angle_beta   90.00
_cell.angle_gamma   90.00
#
_symmetry.space_group_name_H-M   'P 1'
#
loop_
_entity.id
_entity.type
_entity.pdbx_description
1 polymer ?
#
loop_
_entity_poly.entity_id
_entity_poly.type
_entity_poly.pdbx_seq_one_letter_code
_entity_poly.pdbx_strand_id
1 'polypeptide(L)'
;DPLYYSIVGGDERQEFYIGRSDGSLMLARRLLWERQPRYQLNISVSDGAHTVTTLVNITVINDANEAGVSFSREEYIVEAEESVRVGEALAALQAHGATRLLYGIHAARAPASLELFRLHELTGVLELAQPLDRESCALHELTV
;
A
#
# COMPACT_ATOMS: atom_id res chain seq x y z
N ASP A 1 15.63 13.74 -39.77
CA ASP A 1 15.83 14.87 -38.85
C ASP A 1 15.57 14.47 -37.41
N PRO A 2 16.28 15.06 -36.43
CA PRO A 2 16.01 14.83 -35.02
C PRO A 2 14.63 15.40 -34.66
N LEU A 3 13.86 14.66 -33.87
CA LEU A 3 12.59 15.12 -33.31
C LEU A 3 12.81 15.62 -31.88
N TYR A 4 12.12 16.70 -31.53
CA TYR A 4 12.19 17.34 -30.23
C TYR A 4 10.82 17.36 -29.56
N TYR A 5 10.76 16.84 -28.34
CA TYR A 5 9.53 16.66 -27.56
C TYR A 5 9.47 17.67 -26.41
N SER A 6 8.28 18.19 -26.12
CA SER A 6 8.04 19.06 -24.96
C SER A 6 6.60 18.96 -24.44
N ILE A 7 6.41 19.17 -23.14
CA ILE A 7 5.10 19.37 -22.52
C ILE A 7 4.79 20.86 -22.64
N VAL A 8 3.71 21.21 -23.35
CA VAL A 8 3.30 22.61 -23.61
C VAL A 8 2.02 22.99 -22.86
N GLY A 9 1.39 22.06 -22.14
CA GLY A 9 0.22 22.34 -21.30
C GLY A 9 -0.23 21.12 -20.48
N GLY A 10 -1.07 21.36 -19.47
CA GLY A 10 -1.64 20.31 -18.62
C GLY A 10 -0.74 19.80 -17.47
N ASP A 11 0.43 20.41 -17.28
CA ASP A 11 1.37 20.11 -16.19
C ASP A 11 1.76 21.39 -15.41
N GLU A 12 0.79 22.09 -14.83
CA GLU A 12 1.03 23.36 -14.13
C GLU A 12 1.92 23.21 -12.90
N ARG A 13 2.03 21.99 -12.35
CA ARG A 13 2.77 21.68 -11.12
C ARG A 13 4.16 21.09 -11.39
N GLN A 14 4.55 20.95 -12.66
CA GLN A 14 5.81 20.33 -13.06
C GLN A 14 5.98 18.94 -12.41
N GLU A 15 4.93 18.14 -12.49
CA GLU A 15 4.86 16.78 -11.97
C GLU A 15 5.35 15.77 -13.00
N PHE A 16 5.42 16.15 -14.28
CA PHE A 16 5.89 15.32 -15.38
C PHE A 16 7.15 15.90 -16.03
N TYR A 17 7.93 15.01 -16.63
CA TYR A 17 9.09 15.33 -17.43
C TYR A 17 9.01 14.57 -18.74
N ILE A 18 9.36 15.20 -19.87
CA ILE A 18 9.49 14.52 -21.15
C ILE A 18 10.92 14.63 -21.67
N GLY A 19 11.52 13.49 -22.01
CA GLY A 19 12.84 13.43 -22.62
C GLY A 19 12.83 14.10 -23.99
N ARG A 20 13.67 15.13 -24.15
CA ARG A 20 13.65 16.00 -25.35
C ARG A 20 13.96 15.25 -26.64
N SER A 21 14.77 14.21 -26.61
CA SER A 21 15.29 13.50 -27.80
C SER A 21 14.60 12.16 -28.08
N ASP A 22 13.98 11.56 -27.08
CA ASP A 22 13.40 10.21 -27.13
C ASP A 22 11.90 10.19 -26.81
N GLY A 23 11.33 11.31 -26.31
CA GLY A 23 9.93 11.42 -25.97
C GLY A 23 9.51 10.63 -24.73
N SER A 24 10.46 10.16 -23.91
CA SER A 24 10.15 9.39 -22.71
C SER A 24 9.44 10.25 -21.68
N LEU A 25 8.19 9.91 -21.35
CA LEU A 25 7.40 10.61 -20.34
C LEU A 25 7.62 9.95 -18.98
N MET A 26 8.12 10.74 -18.02
CA MET A 26 8.50 10.29 -16.69
C MET A 26 7.83 11.16 -15.62
N LEU A 27 7.74 10.65 -14.40
CA LEU A 27 7.35 11.44 -13.25
C LEU A 27 8.54 12.27 -12.76
N ALA A 28 8.34 13.59 -12.68
CA ALA A 28 9.27 14.50 -12.03
C ALA A 28 9.00 14.59 -10.52
N ARG A 29 7.75 14.34 -10.09
CA ARG A 29 7.29 14.40 -8.70
C ARG A 29 6.26 13.29 -8.42
N ARG A 30 6.06 12.97 -7.14
CA ARG A 30 4.98 12.07 -6.71
C ARG A 30 3.62 12.69 -7.02
N LEU A 31 2.76 11.91 -7.69
CA LEU A 31 1.36 12.26 -7.89
C LEU A 31 0.55 11.91 -6.65
N LEU A 32 -0.42 12.76 -6.31
CA LEU A 32 -1.38 12.50 -5.23
C LEU A 32 -2.77 12.40 -5.85
N TRP A 33 -3.39 11.23 -5.73
CA TRP A 33 -4.68 10.94 -6.35
C TRP A 33 -5.78 11.89 -5.85
N GLU A 34 -5.78 12.22 -4.55
CA GLU A 34 -6.75 13.12 -3.90
C GLU A 34 -6.64 14.55 -4.43
N ARG A 35 -5.45 14.94 -4.90
CA ARG A 35 -5.19 16.27 -5.42
C ARG A 35 -5.63 16.39 -6.86
N GLN A 36 -5.23 15.43 -7.70
CA GLN A 36 -5.52 15.47 -9.13
C GLN A 36 -5.52 14.03 -9.70
N PRO A 37 -6.70 13.43 -9.89
CA PRO A 37 -6.80 12.04 -10.35
C PRO A 37 -6.65 11.91 -11.87
N ARG A 38 -6.70 13.02 -12.61
CA ARG A 38 -6.66 13.03 -14.08
C ARG A 38 -5.81 14.20 -14.58
N TYR A 39 -4.99 13.89 -15.57
CA TYR A 39 -4.19 14.88 -16.31
C TYR A 39 -4.47 14.75 -17.79
N GLN A 40 -4.44 15.89 -18.47
CA GLN A 40 -4.49 15.96 -19.93
C GLN A 40 -3.28 16.78 -20.38
N LEU A 41 -2.17 16.10 -20.65
CA LEU A 41 -0.94 16.74 -21.05
C LEU A 41 -1.00 17.08 -22.54
N ASN A 42 -0.71 18.31 -22.89
CA ASN A 42 -0.51 18.72 -24.27
C ASN A 42 0.97 18.58 -24.62
N ILE A 43 1.29 17.62 -25.49
CA ILE A 43 2.65 17.30 -25.91
C ILE A 43 2.88 17.86 -27.30
N SER A 44 3.98 18.57 -27.49
CA SER A 44 4.43 19.02 -28.81
C SER A 44 5.63 18.20 -29.29
N VAL A 45 5.68 17.99 -30.61
CA VAL A 45 6.81 17.37 -31.31
C VAL A 45 7.21 18.28 -32.46
N SER A 46 8.51 18.58 -32.59
CA SER A 46 9.06 19.43 -33.66
C SER A 46 10.31 18.82 -34.30
N ASP A 47 10.44 18.95 -35.61
CA ASP A 47 11.66 18.63 -36.37
C ASP A 47 12.58 19.87 -36.57
N GLY A 48 12.20 21.02 -36.00
CA GLY A 48 12.87 22.31 -36.16
C GLY A 48 12.26 23.21 -37.23
N ALA A 49 11.41 22.69 -38.13
CA ALA A 49 10.70 23.47 -39.15
C ALA A 49 9.18 23.44 -38.94
N HIS A 50 8.65 22.28 -38.56
CA HIS A 50 7.24 22.03 -38.27
C HIS A 50 7.06 21.60 -36.82
N THR A 51 5.88 21.89 -36.28
CA THR A 51 5.48 21.48 -34.93
C THR A 51 4.06 20.96 -34.95
N VAL A 52 3.85 19.80 -34.33
CA VAL A 52 2.54 19.19 -34.14
C VAL A 52 2.28 18.96 -32.66
N THR A 53 1.01 18.92 -32.26
CA THR A 53 0.60 18.73 -30.86
C THR A 53 -0.38 17.57 -30.72
N THR A 54 -0.32 16.87 -29.59
CA THR A 54 -1.25 15.80 -29.23
C THR A 54 -1.58 15.84 -27.73
N LEU A 55 -2.71 15.24 -27.36
CA LEU A 55 -3.14 15.13 -25.97
C LEU A 55 -2.84 13.73 -25.42
N VAL A 56 -2.19 13.69 -24.25
CA VAL A 56 -1.94 12.48 -23.47
C VAL A 56 -2.81 12.53 -22.22
N ASN A 57 -3.76 11.60 -22.11
CA ASN A 57 -4.61 11.49 -20.93
C ASN A 57 -3.99 10.50 -19.94
N ILE A 58 -3.73 10.96 -18.72
CA ILE A 58 -3.17 10.15 -17.64
C ILE A 58 -4.22 10.06 -16.53
N THR A 59 -4.51 8.83 -16.10
CA THR A 59 -5.35 8.58 -14.93
C THR A 59 -4.45 8.12 -13.81
N VAL A 60 -4.46 8.86 -12.70
CA VAL A 60 -3.81 8.40 -11.46
C VAL A 60 -4.72 7.36 -10.85
N ILE A 61 -4.20 6.15 -10.71
CA ILE A 61 -4.91 5.08 -10.03
C ILE A 61 -4.59 5.24 -8.54
N ASN A 62 -5.64 5.28 -7.73
CA ASN A 62 -5.48 5.10 -6.30
C ASN A 62 -5.09 3.64 -6.09
N ASP A 63 -3.85 3.37 -5.67
CA ASP A 63 -3.54 2.05 -5.15
C ASP A 63 -4.43 1.87 -3.93
N ALA A 64 -5.34 0.90 -3.99
CA ALA A 64 -6.32 0.60 -2.93
C ALA A 64 -5.71 0.31 -1.54
N ASN A 65 -4.39 0.43 -1.39
CA ASN A 65 -3.66 0.46 -0.13
C ASN A 65 -3.54 1.86 0.52
N GLU A 66 -3.98 2.95 -0.12
CA GLU A 66 -4.15 4.26 0.54
C GLU A 66 -5.54 4.40 1.22
N ALA A 67 -6.05 3.33 1.84
CA ALA A 67 -7.23 3.46 2.70
C ALA A 67 -6.97 4.28 3.99
N GLY A 68 -5.76 4.83 4.16
CA GLY A 68 -5.29 5.41 5.42
C GLY A 68 -5.15 4.37 6.54
N VAL A 69 -5.52 3.10 6.26
CA VAL A 69 -5.52 2.03 7.24
C VAL A 69 -4.09 1.66 7.56
N SER A 70 -3.70 1.94 8.79
CA SER A 70 -2.37 1.64 9.31
C SER A 70 -2.48 1.14 10.73
N PHE A 71 -1.67 0.13 11.07
CA PHE A 71 -1.53 -0.31 12.45
C PHE A 71 -0.77 0.76 13.26
N SER A 72 -1.07 0.83 14.56
CA SER A 72 -0.40 1.73 15.50
C SER A 72 1.06 1.36 15.74
N ARG A 73 1.46 0.13 15.38
CA ARG A 73 2.82 -0.40 15.44
C ARG A 73 3.12 -1.20 14.18
N GLU A 74 4.37 -1.18 13.75
CA GLU A 74 4.84 -2.01 12.63
C GLU A 74 4.95 -3.49 13.03
N GLU A 75 5.19 -3.76 14.32
CA GLU A 75 5.31 -5.11 14.87
C GLU A 75 4.67 -5.18 16.27
N TYR A 76 4.00 -6.30 16.55
CA TYR A 76 3.42 -6.60 17.85
C TYR A 76 4.12 -7.83 18.43
N ILE A 77 5.00 -7.61 19.41
CA ILE A 77 5.71 -8.67 20.13
C ILE A 77 4.96 -8.96 21.43
N VAL A 78 4.64 -10.23 21.66
CA VAL A 78 3.91 -10.72 22.83
C VAL A 78 4.66 -11.90 23.43
N GLU A 79 4.91 -11.84 24.73
CA GLU A 79 5.37 -12.98 25.49
C GLU A 79 4.16 -13.68 26.10
N ALA A 80 4.02 -14.98 25.85
CA ALA A 80 2.93 -15.80 26.36
C ALA A 80 3.49 -17.04 27.05
N GLU A 81 2.91 -17.39 28.20
CA GLU A 81 3.21 -18.67 28.84
C GLU A 81 2.41 -19.79 28.17
N GLU A 82 2.96 -21.01 28.16
CA GLU A 82 2.21 -22.20 27.71
C GLU A 82 0.97 -22.49 28.58
N SER A 83 0.96 -21.94 29.80
CA SER A 83 -0.11 -22.05 30.79
C SER A 83 -1.33 -21.17 30.46
N VAL A 84 -1.23 -20.30 29.45
CA VAL A 84 -2.31 -19.42 29.02
C VAL A 84 -3.52 -20.25 28.60
N ARG A 85 -4.70 -19.86 29.09
CA ARG A 85 -5.94 -20.59 28.80
C ARG A 85 -6.47 -20.26 27.42
N VAL A 86 -7.09 -21.25 26.80
CA VAL A 86 -7.90 -21.04 25.59
C VAL A 86 -8.97 -19.99 25.85
N GLY A 87 -9.08 -19.02 24.96
CA GLY A 87 -9.96 -17.86 25.04
C GLY A 87 -9.37 -16.65 25.76
N GLU A 88 -8.17 -16.76 26.34
CA GLU A 88 -7.50 -15.57 26.91
C GLU A 88 -6.93 -14.69 25.81
N ALA A 89 -7.05 -13.37 26.04
CA ALA A 89 -6.54 -12.34 25.14
C ALA A 89 -5.02 -12.18 25.34
N LEU A 90 -4.28 -12.26 24.24
CA LEU A 90 -2.83 -12.14 24.19
C LEU A 90 -2.39 -10.71 23.85
N ALA A 91 -3.08 -10.07 22.89
CA ALA A 91 -2.79 -8.71 22.48
C ALA A 91 -4.02 -8.02 21.89
N ALA A 92 -3.98 -6.69 21.86
CA ALA A 92 -4.94 -5.87 21.14
C ALA A 92 -4.19 -5.13 20.02
N LEU A 93 -4.47 -5.52 18.78
CA LEU A 93 -3.99 -4.82 17.59
C LEU A 93 -4.90 -3.64 17.32
N GLN A 94 -4.31 -2.51 16.96
CA GLN A 94 -5.05 -1.28 16.74
C GLN A 94 -4.65 -0.69 15.41
N ALA A 95 -5.62 -0.60 14.50
CA ALA A 95 -5.46 0.13 13.25
C ALA A 95 -6.28 1.44 13.27
N HIS A 96 -5.86 2.40 12.46
CA HIS A 96 -6.48 3.71 12.29
C HIS A 96 -6.64 4.01 10.82
N GLY A 97 -7.52 4.95 10.46
CA GLY A 97 -7.66 5.44 9.07
C GLY A 97 -8.96 5.09 8.37
N ALA A 98 -9.76 4.19 8.95
CA ALA A 98 -11.12 3.90 8.49
C ALA A 98 -12.14 4.01 9.62
N THR A 99 -13.39 4.33 9.27
CA THR A 99 -14.53 4.35 10.21
C THR A 99 -14.95 2.95 10.64
N ARG A 100 -14.66 1.94 9.83
CA ARG A 100 -14.92 0.53 10.11
C ARG A 100 -13.70 -0.29 9.68
N LEU A 101 -13.18 -1.08 10.61
CA LEU A 101 -12.02 -1.95 10.42
C LEU A 101 -12.45 -3.40 10.55
N LEU A 102 -11.86 -4.28 9.74
CA LEU A 102 -11.97 -5.73 9.84
C LEU A 102 -10.57 -6.30 9.98
N TYR A 103 -10.35 -7.08 11.03
CA TYR A 103 -9.08 -7.71 11.34
C TYR A 103 -9.13 -9.19 10.93
N GLY A 104 -8.02 -9.74 10.48
CA GLY A 104 -7.90 -11.17 10.18
C GLY A 104 -6.44 -11.58 10.13
N ILE A 105 -6.16 -12.86 10.36
CA ILE A 105 -4.80 -13.39 10.20
C ILE A 105 -4.66 -13.81 8.73
N HIS A 106 -3.76 -13.17 8.01
CA HIS A 106 -3.50 -13.45 6.59
C HIS A 106 -2.63 -14.70 6.41
N ALA A 107 -1.57 -14.83 7.20
CA ALA A 107 -0.62 -15.92 7.09
C ALA A 107 0.09 -16.19 8.43
N ALA A 108 0.77 -17.32 8.51
CA ALA A 108 1.68 -17.64 9.59
C ALA A 108 2.91 -18.35 9.03
N ARG A 109 4.08 -18.17 9.65
CA ARG A 109 5.28 -18.92 9.27
C ARG A 109 5.08 -20.41 9.47
N ALA A 110 4.52 -20.81 10.60
CA ALA A 110 4.14 -22.18 10.89
C ALA A 110 2.62 -22.33 10.65
N PRO A 111 2.17 -23.12 9.66
CA PRO A 111 0.75 -23.26 9.33
C PRO A 111 -0.13 -23.68 10.51
N ALA A 112 0.39 -24.50 11.43
CA ALA A 112 -0.31 -24.89 12.65
C ALA A 112 -0.72 -23.70 13.53
N SER A 113 0.03 -22.58 13.48
CA SER A 113 -0.28 -21.38 14.25
C SER A 113 -1.61 -20.74 13.83
N LEU A 114 -2.06 -20.93 12.58
CA LEU A 114 -3.35 -20.42 12.12
C LEU A 114 -4.54 -21.05 12.85
N GLU A 115 -4.34 -22.23 13.45
CA GLU A 115 -5.36 -22.92 14.25
C GLU A 115 -5.24 -22.62 15.75
N LEU A 116 -4.08 -22.14 16.20
CA LEU A 116 -3.78 -21.83 17.60
C LEU A 116 -4.23 -20.42 18.01
N PHE A 117 -4.23 -19.48 17.07
CA PHE A 117 -4.57 -18.08 17.35
C PHE A 117 -5.79 -17.64 16.57
N ARG A 118 -6.64 -16.83 17.20
CA ARG A 118 -7.77 -16.17 16.56
C ARG A 118 -7.64 -14.67 16.75
N LEU A 119 -7.89 -13.91 15.69
CA LEU A 119 -7.98 -12.46 15.77
C LEU A 119 -9.43 -12.05 15.61
N HIS A 120 -9.97 -11.37 16.62
CA HIS A 120 -11.37 -10.98 16.61
C HIS A 120 -11.63 -9.87 15.57
N GLU A 121 -12.47 -10.17 14.57
CA GLU A 121 -12.64 -9.37 13.35
C GLU A 121 -12.98 -7.90 13.59
N LEU A 122 -13.73 -7.57 14.65
CA LEU A 122 -14.18 -6.20 14.91
C LEU A 122 -13.36 -5.45 15.95
N THR A 123 -12.62 -6.16 16.81
CA THR A 123 -11.95 -5.55 17.97
C THR A 123 -10.44 -5.54 17.83
N GLY A 124 -9.87 -6.37 16.95
CA GLY A 124 -8.43 -6.53 16.80
C GLY A 124 -7.78 -7.27 17.97
N VAL A 125 -8.56 -7.90 18.86
CA VAL A 125 -8.02 -8.68 19.98
C VAL A 125 -7.57 -10.04 19.47
N LEU A 126 -6.27 -10.32 19.62
CA LEU A 126 -5.67 -11.61 19.40
C LEU A 126 -5.89 -12.47 20.65
N GLU A 127 -6.48 -13.65 20.47
CA GLU A 127 -6.80 -14.59 21.53
C GLU A 127 -6.31 -16.00 21.19
N LEU A 128 -6.09 -16.80 22.23
CA LEU A 128 -5.67 -18.17 22.09
C LEU A 128 -6.86 -19.08 21.76
N ALA A 129 -6.83 -19.78 20.63
CA ALA A 129 -7.88 -20.70 20.20
C ALA A 129 -7.64 -22.15 20.63
N GLN A 130 -6.38 -22.54 20.82
CA GLN A 130 -5.98 -23.88 21.27
C GLN A 130 -4.76 -23.80 22.19
N PRO A 131 -4.53 -24.80 23.06
CA PRO A 131 -3.41 -24.78 23.99
C PRO A 131 -2.06 -24.62 23.28
N LEU A 132 -1.17 -23.83 23.87
CA LEU A 132 0.21 -23.72 23.41
C LEU A 132 1.03 -24.91 23.89
N ASP A 133 2.00 -25.29 23.07
CA ASP A 133 3.00 -26.29 23.41
C ASP A 133 4.37 -25.79 22.94
N ARG A 134 5.17 -25.32 23.90
CA ARG A 134 6.45 -24.66 23.64
C ARG A 134 7.44 -25.62 22.99
N GLU A 135 7.39 -26.91 23.33
CA GLU A 135 8.21 -27.96 22.74
C GLU A 135 7.90 -28.16 21.26
N SER A 136 6.64 -27.99 20.86
CA SER A 136 6.23 -28.05 19.46
C SER A 136 6.61 -26.78 18.69
N CYS A 137 6.38 -25.59 19.27
CA CYS A 137 6.71 -24.32 18.64
C CYS A 137 6.93 -23.22 19.69
N ALA A 138 8.15 -22.70 19.79
CA ALA A 138 8.50 -21.65 20.76
C ALA A 138 8.29 -20.21 20.24
N LEU A 139 8.17 -20.02 18.93
CA LEU A 139 7.98 -18.72 18.30
C LEU A 139 6.91 -18.79 17.21
N HIS A 140 5.86 -17.98 17.37
CA HIS A 140 4.78 -17.88 16.39
C HIS A 140 4.85 -16.53 15.69
N GLU A 141 5.10 -16.54 14.39
CA GLU A 141 5.09 -15.35 13.53
C GLU A 141 3.82 -15.37 12.67
N LEU A 142 2.98 -14.36 12.90
CA LEU A 142 1.69 -14.17 12.23
C LEU A 142 1.75 -12.90 11.38
N THR A 143 1.20 -12.97 10.18
CA THR A 143 0.93 -11.81 9.32
C THR A 143 -0.55 -11.51 9.39
N VAL A 144 -0.87 -10.26 9.71
CA VAL A 144 -2.22 -9.75 9.96
C VAL A 144 -2.60 -8.76 8.88
#